data_AF-A0A3D0XXV8-F1
#
_entry.id   AF-A0A3D0XXV8-F1
#
_cell.length_a   1.000
_cell.length_b   1.000
_cell.length_c   1.000
_cell.angle_alpha   90.00
_cell.angle_beta   90.00
_cell.angle_gamma   90.00
#
_symmetry.space_group_name_H-M   'P 1'
#
loop_
_entity.id
_entity.type
_entity.pdbx_description
1 polymer ?
#
loop_
_entity_poly.entity_id
_entity_poly.type
_entity_poly.pdbx_seq_one_letter_code
_entity_poly.pdbx_strand_id
1 'polypeptide(L)' 'MKLKRFEVVELLNGNKATILDTNNNQYYAEIVNDKGITIDNRTITEDEIKKVLVYKDKIR' A
#
# COMPACT_ATOMS: atom_id res chain seq x y z
N MET A 1 2.26 -12.23 0.85
CA MET A 1 1.19 -11.67 0.01
C MET A 1 1.80 -10.91 -1.17
N LYS A 2 1.63 -11.35 -2.42
CA LYS A 2 2.32 -10.72 -3.56
C LYS A 2 1.55 -9.52 -4.12
N LEU A 3 1.84 -8.32 -3.60
CA LEU A 3 1.27 -7.07 -4.10
C LEU A 3 1.84 -6.64 -5.46
N LYS A 4 1.06 -5.86 -6.20
CA LYS A 4 1.43 -5.25 -7.48
C LYS A 4 1.43 -3.72 -7.37
N ARG A 5 2.12 -3.09 -8.31
CA ARG A 5 2.10 -1.63 -8.48
C ARG A 5 0.67 -1.10 -8.65
N PHE A 6 0.39 0.01 -7.98
CA PHE A 6 -0.90 0.71 -7.87
C PHE A 6 -1.99 -0.01 -7.08
N GLU A 7 -1.68 -1.12 -6.41
CA GLU A 7 -2.59 -1.65 -5.39
C GLU A 7 -2.59 -0.74 -4.16
N VAL A 8 -3.74 -0.68 -3.49
CA VAL A 8 -3.91 0.15 -2.29
C VAL A 8 -4.14 -0.79 -1.11
N VAL A 9 -3.39 -0.59 -0.04
CA VAL A 9 -3.48 -1.37 1.20
C VAL A 9 -3.78 -0.49 2.40
N GLU A 10 -4.38 -1.06 3.43
CA GLU A 10 -4.50 -0.47 4.76
C GLU A 10 -3.34 -0.97 5.62
N LEU A 11 -2.62 -0.04 6.27
CA LEU A 11 -1.56 -0.32 7.22
C LEU A 11 -2.13 -0.56 8.62
N LEU A 12 -1.37 -1.22 9.50
CA LEU A 12 -1.78 -1.50 10.88
C LEU A 12 -2.10 -0.23 11.69
N ASN A 13 -1.44 0.89 11.38
CA ASN A 13 -1.69 2.19 12.02
C ASN A 13 -2.94 2.93 11.50
N GLY A 14 -3.70 2.33 10.58
CA GLY A 14 -4.92 2.92 9.99
C GLY A 14 -4.66 3.81 8.76
N ASN A 15 -3.41 4.14 8.45
CA ASN A 15 -3.05 4.83 7.22
C ASN A 15 -3.23 3.90 6.01
N LYS A 16 -3.31 4.48 4.82
CA LYS A 16 -3.34 3.74 3.57
C LYS A 16 -2.01 3.87 2.86
N ALA A 17 -1.68 2.88 2.05
CA ALA A 17 -0.47 2.92 1.23
C ALA A 17 -0.78 2.51 -0.21
N THR A 18 -0.35 3.33 -1.17
CA THR A 18 -0.40 3.02 -2.59
C THR A 18 0.94 2.47 -3.02
N ILE A 19 0.97 1.25 -3.54
CA ILE A 19 2.22 0.59 -3.93
C ILE A 19 2.76 1.26 -5.20
N LEU A 20 3.94 1.87 -5.10
CA LEU A 20 4.61 2.55 -6.22
C LEU A 20 5.67 1.66 -6.89
N ASP A 21 6.32 0.78 -6.14
CA ASP A 21 7.25 -0.21 -6.67
C ASP A 21 7.32 -1.46 -5.77
N THR A 22 7.79 -2.58 -6.34
CA THR A 22 7.91 -3.86 -5.64
C THR A 22 9.29 -4.46 -5.86
N ASN A 23 10.05 -4.67 -4.80
CA ASN A 23 11.38 -5.28 -4.88
C ASN A 23 11.56 -6.30 -3.76
N ASN A 24 11.74 -7.59 -4.09
CA ASN A 24 12.07 -8.66 -3.14
C ASN A 24 11.36 -8.58 -1.77
N ASN A 25 10.04 -8.75 -1.75
CA ASN A 25 9.17 -8.69 -0.55
C ASN A 25 9.12 -7.34 0.18
N GLN A 26 9.68 -6.29 -0.42
CA GLN A 26 9.53 -4.92 0.02
C GLN A 26 8.69 -4.14 -0.98
N TYR A 27 7.87 -3.23 -0.46
CA TYR A 27 6.98 -2.40 -1.27
C TYR A 27 7.30 -0.95 -1.02
N TYR A 28 7.82 -0.26 -2.03
CA TYR A 28 7.94 1.18 -1.96
C TYR A 28 6.55 1.77 -2.18
N ALA A 29 6.05 2.54 -1.22
CA ALA A 29 4.68 2.99 -1.22
C ALA A 29 4.55 4.45 -0.78
N GLU A 30 3.55 5.12 -1.36
CA GLU A 30 3.06 6.40 -0.86
C GLU A 30 2.10 6.14 0.29
N ILE A 31 2.41 6.65 1.47
CA ILE A 31 1.56 6.56 2.64
C ILE A 31 0.68 7.81 2.71
N VAL A 32 -0.63 7.59 2.76
CA VAL A 32 -1.64 8.63 2.91
C VAL A 32 -2.46 8.41 4.17
N ASN A 33 -2.90 9.50 4.78
CA ASN A 33 -3.84 9.43 5.90
C ASN A 33 -5.27 9.11 5.44
N ASP A 34 -6.21 9.08 6.39
CA ASP A 34 -7.64 8.87 6.16
C ASP A 34 -8.30 9.89 5.22
N LYS A 35 -7.71 11.09 5.09
CA LYS A 35 -8.13 12.16 4.18
C LYS A 35 -7.50 12.08 2.79
N GLY A 36 -6.64 11.09 2.54
CA GLY A 36 -5.92 10.94 1.27
C GLY A 36 -4.77 11.94 1.10
N ILE A 37 -4.30 12.56 2.19
CA ILE A 37 -3.13 13.45 2.16
C ILE A 37 -1.88 12.60 2.37
N THR A 38 -0.91 12.74 1.48
CA THR A 38 0.41 12.11 1.58
C THR A 38 1.14 12.59 2.82
N ILE A 39 1.55 11.63 3.66
CA ILE A 39 2.32 11.90 4.88
C ILE A 39 3.78 11.45 4.74
N ASP A 40 4.04 10.44 3.91
CA ASP A 40 5.39 9.89 3.72
C ASP A 40 5.47 9.04 2.45
N ASN A 41 6.67 8.87 1.91
CA ASN A 41 6.99 7.92 0.86
C ASN A 41 8.12 7.02 1.34
N ARG A 42 7.80 5.75 1.63
CA ARG A 42 8.81 4.83 2.16
C ARG A 42 8.52 3.39 1.78
N THR A 43 9.52 2.56 2.02
CA THR A 43 9.38 1.12 1.93
C THR A 43 8.57 0.59 3.11
N ILE A 44 7.60 -0.27 2.83
CA ILE A 44 6.83 -1.04 3.79
C ILE A 44 7.05 -2.54 3.56
N THR A 45 6.89 -3.33 4.62
CA THR A 45 6.89 -4.80 4.56
C THR A 45 5.49 -5.36 4.73
N GLU A 46 5.30 -6.66 4.44
CA GLU A 46 4.01 -7.33 4.63
C GLU A 46 3.49 -7.25 6.08
N ASP A 47 4.39 -7.21 7.06
CA ASP A 47 4.03 -7.15 8.48
C ASP A 47 3.33 -5.83 8.88
N GLU A 48 3.55 -4.77 8.09
CA GLU A 48 2.88 -3.48 8.30
C GLU A 48 1.49 -3.44 7.68
N ILE A 49 1.13 -4.43 6.86
CA ILE A 49 -0.08 -4.45 6.04
C ILE A 49 -1.18 -5.21 6.76
N LYS A 50 -2.28 -4.50 7.01
CA LYS A 50 -3.48 -5.06 7.65
C LYS A 50 -4.36 -5.80 6.65
N LYS A 51 -4.60 -5.20 5.48
CA LYS A 51 -5.40 -5.78 4.38
C LYS A 51 -5.22 -5.01 3.08
N VAL A 52 -5.52 -5.65 1.96
CA VAL A 52 -5.63 -4.99 0.65
C VAL A 52 -7.03 -4.39 0.48
N LEU A 53 -7.09 -3.16 -0.03
CA LEU A 53 -8.35 -2.44 -0.28
C LEU A 53 -8.76 -2.50 -1.75
N VAL A 54 -7.80 -2.31 -2.67
CA VAL A 54 -8.06 -2.24 -4.10
C VAL A 54 -7.11 -3.17 -4.85
N TYR A 55 -7.69 -4.02 -5.69
CA TYR A 55 -6.97 -4.88 -6.63
C TYR A 55 -7.21 -4.35 -8.05
N LYS A 56 -6.15 -4.29 -8.86
CA LYS A 56 -6.23 -3.85 -10.27
C LYS A 56 -7.23 -4.68 -11.09
N ASP A 57 -7.45 -5.94 -10.74
CA ASP A 57 -8.35 -6.86 -11.48
C ASP A 57 -9.85 -6.64 -11.20
N LYS A 58 -10.22 -5.74 -10.26
CA LYS A 58 -11.62 -5.46 -9.89
C LYS A 58 -12.16 -4.11 -10.39
N ILE A 59 -11.57 -3.55 -11.44
CA ILE A 59 -12.24 -2.49 -12.21
C ILE A 59 -13.05 -3.19 -13.30
N ARG A 60 -14.32 -3.46 -13.02
CA ARG A 60 -15.30 -4.00 -13.97
C ARG A 60 -16.22 -2.89 -14.45
#